data_AF-A0A9X5RG82-F1
#
_entry.id   AF-A0A9X5RG82-F1
#
_cell.length_a   1.000
_cell.length_b   1.000
_cell.length_c   1.000
_cell.angle_alpha   90.00
_cell.angle_beta   90.00
_cell.angle_gamma   90.00
#
_symmetry.space_group_name_H-M   'P 1'
#
loop_
_entity.id
_entity.type
_entity.pdbx_description
1 polymer ?
#
loop_
_entity_poly.entity_id
_entity_poly.type
_entity_poly.pdbx_seq_one_letter_code
_entity_poly.pdbx_strand_id
1 'polypeptide(L)'
;MMWIVTAMYFVVVSGLLLVGFVVYGKTLFFLGRSGAFAKYVGGGIVYVLFACVLVAPLFIAPVFINGWREAFNSSVVYAVYFMVLFVLAALPGGLYFKKNFLSRLRRLGYFKKRQY
;
A
#
# COMPACT_ATOMS: atom_id res chain seq x y z
N MET A 1 2.81 -11.17 24.67
CA MET A 1 1.48 -10.69 24.23
C MET A 1 1.56 -9.76 23.04
N MET A 2 2.37 -8.69 23.09
CA MET A 2 2.46 -7.66 22.03
C MET A 2 2.75 -8.20 20.62
N TRP A 3 3.72 -9.10 20.46
CA TRP A 3 4.09 -9.71 19.18
C TRP A 3 2.91 -10.33 18.42
N ILE A 4 2.05 -11.09 19.12
CA ILE A 4 0.87 -11.73 18.51
C ILE A 4 -0.15 -10.68 18.08
N VAL A 5 -0.37 -9.65 18.91
CA VAL A 5 -1.28 -8.54 18.58
C VAL A 5 -0.78 -7.79 17.34
N THR A 6 0.53 -7.59 17.21
CA THR A 6 1.16 -7.02 16.01
C THR A 6 0.92 -7.87 14.77
N ALA A 7 1.08 -9.19 14.88
CA ALA A 7 0.79 -10.11 13.78
C ALA A 7 -0.68 -10.02 13.34
N MET A 8 -1.62 -10.08 14.29
CA MET A 8 -3.06 -10.00 14.00
C MET A 8 -3.43 -8.67 13.33
N TYR A 9 -2.88 -7.57 13.81
CA TYR A 9 -3.06 -6.26 13.17
C TYR A 9 -2.59 -6.27 11.70
N PHE A 10 -1.41 -6.80 11.41
CA PHE A 10 -0.90 -6.84 10.03
C PHE A 10 -1.67 -7.81 9.13
N VAL A 11 -2.30 -8.84 9.68
CA VAL A 11 -3.26 -9.68 8.94
C VAL A 11 -4.48 -8.85 8.51
N VAL A 12 -5.05 -8.04 9.42
CA VAL A 12 -6.17 -7.16 9.08
C VAL A 12 -5.75 -6.08 8.08
N VAL A 13 -4.59 -5.46 8.28
CA VAL A 13 -4.01 -4.47 7.36
C VAL A 13 -3.78 -5.09 5.97
N SER A 14 -3.34 -6.34 5.87
CA SER A 14 -3.16 -7.03 4.60
C SER A 14 -4.44 -7.08 3.77
N GLY A 15 -5.58 -7.40 4.41
CA GLY A 15 -6.89 -7.35 3.77
C GLY A 15 -7.26 -5.94 3.28
N LEU A 16 -7.05 -4.92 4.12
CA LEU A 16 -7.32 -3.53 3.77
C LEU A 16 -6.43 -3.03 2.61
N LEU A 17 -5.14 -3.36 2.64
CA LEU A 17 -4.21 -3.02 1.55
C LEU A 17 -4.60 -3.71 0.26
N LEU A 18 -5.00 -4.98 0.30
CA LEU A 18 -5.51 -5.70 -0.88
C LEU A 18 -6.69 -4.97 -1.51
N VAL A 19 -7.68 -4.56 -0.72
CA VAL A 19 -8.81 -3.74 -1.20
C VAL A 19 -8.31 -2.40 -1.75
N GLY A 20 -7.37 -1.75 -1.07
CA GLY A 20 -6.73 -0.51 -1.53
C GLY A 20 -6.09 -0.66 -2.90
N PHE A 21 -5.33 -1.72 -3.14
CA PHE A 21 -4.71 -2.03 -4.44
C PHE A 21 -5.76 -2.28 -5.53
N VAL A 22 -6.88 -2.94 -5.21
CA VAL A 22 -7.98 -3.18 -6.14
C VAL A 22 -8.65 -1.86 -6.54
N VAL A 23 -8.99 -1.03 -5.56
CA VAL A 23 -9.60 0.28 -5.78
C VAL A 23 -8.66 1.16 -6.59
N TYR A 24 -7.39 1.24 -6.20
CA TYR A 24 -6.35 1.98 -6.93
C TYR A 24 -6.28 1.56 -8.41
N GLY A 25 -6.21 0.26 -8.69
CA GLY A 25 -6.19 -0.26 -10.05
C GLY A 25 -7.43 0.13 -10.85
N LYS A 26 -8.63 -0.07 -10.30
CA LYS A 26 -9.89 0.29 -10.97
C LYS A 26 -10.00 1.79 -11.25
N THR A 27 -9.60 2.63 -10.30
CA THR A 27 -9.62 4.09 -10.46
C THR A 27 -8.68 4.53 -11.58
N LEU A 28 -7.47 3.97 -11.67
CA LEU A 28 -6.56 4.26 -12.78
C LEU A 28 -7.12 3.81 -14.13
N PHE A 29 -7.84 2.69 -14.18
CA PHE A 29 -8.53 2.25 -15.41
C PHE A 29 -9.57 3.25 -15.87
N PHE A 30 -10.39 3.74 -14.94
CA PHE A 30 -11.40 4.74 -15.23
C PHE A 30 -10.76 6.02 -15.76
N LEU A 31 -9.79 6.57 -15.02
CA LEU A 31 -9.08 7.79 -15.40
C LEU A 31 -8.32 7.66 -16.73
N GLY A 32 -7.78 6.47 -17.02
CA GLY A 32 -7.08 6.20 -18.28
C GLY A 32 -7.98 6.26 -19.52
N ARG A 33 -9.30 6.13 -19.36
CA ARG A 33 -10.29 6.23 -20.44
C ARG A 33 -10.94 7.61 -20.55
N SER A 34 -10.88 8.42 -19.49
CA SER A 34 -11.54 9.73 -19.40
C SER A 34 -10.76 10.91 -20.01
N GLY A 35 -9.59 10.66 -20.61
CA GLY A 35 -8.78 11.68 -21.30
C GLY A 35 -7.45 12.01 -20.62
N ALA A 36 -6.60 12.76 -21.31
CA ALA A 36 -5.21 12.99 -20.90
C ALA A 36 -5.09 13.74 -19.56
N PHE A 37 -5.91 14.76 -19.33
CA PHE A 37 -5.86 15.54 -18.08
C PHE A 37 -6.21 14.69 -16.85
N ALA A 38 -7.32 13.95 -16.91
CA ALA A 38 -7.75 13.03 -15.85
C ALA A 38 -6.69 11.94 -15.59
N LYS A 39 -6.08 11.41 -16.65
CA LYS A 39 -5.02 10.40 -16.57
C LYS A 39 -3.79 10.91 -15.80
N TYR A 40 -3.29 12.10 -16.12
CA TYR A 40 -2.05 12.62 -15.53
C TYR A 40 -2.28 13.28 -14.17
N VAL A 41 -3.22 14.23 -14.08
CA VAL A 41 -3.46 14.99 -12.85
C VAL A 41 -4.23 14.13 -11.85
N GLY A 42 -5.35 13.52 -12.27
CA GLY A 42 -6.14 12.63 -11.42
C GLY A 42 -5.35 11.38 -11.02
N GLY A 43 -4.61 10.78 -11.96
CA GLY A 43 -3.75 9.64 -11.67
C GLY A 43 -2.65 9.96 -10.66
N GLY A 44 -2.07 11.17 -10.72
CA GLY A 44 -1.11 11.67 -9.75
C GLY A 44 -1.71 11.83 -8.35
N ILE A 45 -2.87 12.47 -8.24
CA ILE A 45 -3.58 12.63 -6.95
C ILE A 45 -3.89 11.26 -6.33
N VAL A 46 -4.45 10.35 -7.14
CA VAL A 46 -4.80 9.00 -6.69
C VAL A 46 -3.56 8.21 -6.27
N TYR A 47 -2.42 8.40 -6.94
CA TYR A 47 -1.15 7.81 -6.53
C TYR A 47 -0.69 8.31 -5.16
N VAL A 48 -0.72 9.63 -4.93
CA VAL A 48 -0.32 10.22 -3.63
C VAL A 48 -1.22 9.70 -2.51
N LEU A 49 -2.55 9.71 -2.72
CA LEU A 49 -3.50 9.20 -1.74
C LEU A 49 -3.26 7.71 -1.44
N PHE A 50 -3.05 6.90 -2.47
CA PHE A 50 -2.76 5.49 -2.30
C PHE A 50 -1.44 5.24 -1.56
N ALA A 51 -0.40 6.02 -1.85
CA ALA A 51 0.88 5.95 -1.14
C ALA A 51 0.71 6.28 0.35
N CYS A 52 -0.06 7.33 0.68
CA CYS A 52 -0.38 7.67 2.08
C CYS A 52 -1.09 6.52 2.81
N VAL A 53 -2.11 5.92 2.17
CA VAL A 53 -2.82 4.76 2.75
C VAL A 53 -1.89 3.57 2.92
N LEU A 54 -0.98 3.35 1.98
CA LEU A 54 -0.04 2.23 2.02
C LEU A 54 0.95 2.35 3.18
N VAL A 55 1.42 3.54 3.51
CA VAL A 55 2.36 3.74 4.63
C VAL A 55 1.67 4.03 5.97
N ALA A 56 0.40 4.43 5.98
CA ALA A 56 -0.32 4.78 7.21
C ALA A 56 -0.23 3.72 8.33
N PRO A 57 -0.31 2.40 8.06
CA PRO A 57 -0.18 1.37 9.09
C PRO A 57 1.15 1.40 9.85
N LEU A 58 2.24 1.90 9.23
CA LEU A 58 3.52 2.05 9.91
C LEU A 58 3.49 3.13 10.99
N PHE A 59 2.63 4.14 10.85
CA PHE A 59 2.56 5.28 11.76
C PHE A 59 1.44 5.13 12.78
N ILE A 60 0.28 4.59 12.38
CA ILE A 60 -0.88 4.47 13.27
C ILE A 60 -0.52 3.65 14.52
N ALA A 61 0.23 2.58 14.32
CA ALA A 61 0.48 1.61 15.36
C ALA A 61 1.49 2.10 16.44
N PRO A 62 2.66 2.67 16.07
CA PRO A 62 3.62 3.22 17.05
C PRO A 62 3.26 4.64 17.53
N VAL A 63 2.48 5.41 16.78
CA VAL A 63 2.17 6.80 17.17
C VAL A 63 1.01 6.85 18.16
N PHE A 64 -0.01 6.00 18.03
CA PHE A 64 -1.26 6.12 18.80
C PHE A 64 -1.43 5.09 19.92
N ILE A 65 -0.58 4.06 20.00
CA ILE A 65 -0.67 3.01 21.02
C ILE A 65 0.62 2.99 21.83
N ASN A 66 0.58 3.48 23.07
CA ASN A 66 1.77 3.63 23.94
C ASN A 66 2.55 2.31 24.10
N GLY A 67 1.87 1.18 24.32
CA GLY A 67 2.54 -0.11 24.44
C GLY A 67 3.27 -0.56 23.16
N TRP A 68 2.77 -0.19 21.98
CA TRP A 68 3.43 -0.51 20.71
C TRP A 68 4.63 0.41 20.48
N ARG A 69 4.50 1.69 20.83
CA ARG A 69 5.60 2.65 20.79
C ARG A 69 6.77 2.20 21.65
N GLU A 70 6.49 1.80 22.90
CA GLU A 70 7.49 1.33 23.85
C GLU A 70 8.18 0.06 23.35
N ALA A 71 7.42 -0.93 22.85
CA ALA A 71 7.97 -2.15 22.28
C ALA A 71 8.85 -1.87 21.03
N PHE A 72 8.44 -0.92 20.20
CA PHE A 72 9.18 -0.52 19.00
C PHE A 72 10.49 0.20 19.32
N ASN A 73 10.48 1.10 20.31
CA ASN A 73 11.66 1.88 20.67
C ASN A 73 12.63 1.13 21.59
N SER A 74 12.16 0.14 22.37
CA SER A 74 12.99 -0.59 23.33
C SER A 74 13.73 -1.78 22.72
N SER A 75 13.29 -2.32 21.58
CA SER A 75 13.87 -3.53 20.99
C SER A 75 13.99 -3.43 19.48
N VAL A 76 15.24 -3.47 19.00
CA VAL A 76 15.57 -3.54 17.57
C VAL A 76 14.93 -4.76 16.92
N VAL A 77 14.89 -5.90 17.62
CA VAL A 77 14.28 -7.14 17.11
C VAL A 77 12.79 -6.95 16.86
N TYR A 78 12.08 -6.28 17.78
CA TYR A 78 10.66 -5.99 17.60
C TYR A 78 10.42 -4.98 16.46
N ALA A 79 11.26 -3.95 16.33
CA ALA A 79 11.19 -3.02 15.20
C ALA A 79 11.40 -3.71 13.85
N VAL A 80 12.38 -4.60 13.74
CA VAL A 80 12.61 -5.40 12.52
C VAL A 80 11.41 -6.32 12.25
N TYR A 81 10.91 -7.02 13.26
CA TYR A 81 9.71 -7.87 13.15
C TYR A 81 8.50 -7.09 12.62
N PHE A 82 8.27 -5.90 13.16
CA PHE A 82 7.20 -5.00 12.73
C PHE A 82 7.34 -4.61 11.25
N MET A 83 8.53 -4.22 10.82
CA MET A 83 8.81 -3.84 9.43
C MET A 83 8.64 -5.02 8.47
N VAL A 84 9.05 -6.22 8.87
CA VAL A 84 8.84 -7.45 8.09
C VAL A 84 7.35 -7.73 7.93
N LEU A 85 6.56 -7.67 9.01
CA LEU A 85 5.11 -7.87 8.94
C LEU A 85 4.42 -6.85 8.04
N PHE A 86 4.85 -5.58 8.07
CA PHE A 86 4.34 -4.57 7.16
C PHE A 86 4.58 -4.93 5.69
N VAL A 87 5.81 -5.32 5.34
CA VAL A 87 6.14 -5.74 3.97
C VAL A 87 5.29 -6.95 3.56
N LEU A 88 5.18 -7.96 4.43
CA LEU A 88 4.37 -9.16 4.19
C LEU A 88 2.89 -8.82 4.01
N ALA A 89 2.36 -7.84 4.74
CA ALA A 89 0.97 -7.39 4.59
C ALA A 89 0.70 -6.73 3.24
N ALA A 90 1.68 -6.02 2.66
CA ALA A 90 1.52 -5.38 1.36
C ALA A 90 1.64 -6.36 0.18
N LEU A 91 2.32 -7.49 0.36
CA LEU A 91 2.62 -8.45 -0.73
C LEU A 91 1.36 -8.98 -1.45
N PRO A 92 0.32 -9.49 -0.77
CA PRO A 92 -0.86 -10.04 -1.45
C PRO A 92 -1.53 -9.02 -2.37
N GLY A 93 -1.72 -7.79 -1.90
CA GLY A 93 -2.29 -6.70 -2.68
C GLY A 93 -1.42 -6.32 -3.89
N GLY A 94 -0.11 -6.20 -3.69
CA GLY A 94 0.84 -5.89 -4.78
C GLY A 94 0.89 -6.98 -5.85
N LEU A 95 0.91 -8.25 -5.45
CA LEU A 95 0.89 -9.40 -6.37
C LEU A 95 -0.43 -9.47 -7.14
N TYR A 96 -1.57 -9.27 -6.46
CA TYR A 96 -2.88 -9.21 -7.10
C TYR A 96 -2.94 -8.07 -8.12
N PHE A 97 -2.43 -6.89 -7.77
CA PHE A 97 -2.37 -5.74 -8.67
C PHE A 97 -1.51 -6.01 -9.90
N LYS A 98 -0.33 -6.60 -9.70
CA LYS A 98 0.58 -6.99 -10.78
C LYS A 98 -0.10 -7.96 -11.75
N LYS A 99 -0.79 -8.99 -11.24
CA LYS A 99 -1.44 -10.02 -12.04
C LYS A 99 -2.65 -9.49 -12.83
N ASN A 100 -3.50 -8.67 -12.20
CA ASN A 100 -4.80 -8.31 -12.76
C ASN A 100 -4.84 -6.94 -13.46
N PHE A 101 -4.06 -5.96 -13.00
CA PHE A 101 -4.16 -4.57 -13.44
C PHE A 101 -2.94 -4.08 -14.23
N LEU A 102 -1.72 -4.44 -13.83
CA LEU A 102 -0.49 -3.84 -14.36
C LEU A 102 -0.36 -3.94 -15.90
N SER A 103 -0.60 -5.13 -16.47
CA SER A 103 -0.50 -5.32 -17.94
C SER A 103 -1.49 -4.44 -18.71
N ARG A 104 -2.73 -4.37 -18.22
CA ARG A 104 -3.80 -3.57 -18.83
C ARG A 104 -3.55 -2.06 -18.64
N LEU A 105 -3.00 -1.62 -17.51
CA LEU A 105 -2.64 -0.22 -17.25
C LEU A 105 -1.47 0.23 -18.14
N ARG A 106 -0.50 -0.65 -18.38
CA ARG A 106 0.59 -0.41 -19.35
C ARG A 106 0.08 -0.18 -20.76
N ARG A 107 -0.94 -0.91 -21.21
CA ARG A 107 -1.59 -0.68 -22.51
C ARG A 107 -2.27 0.69 -22.60
N LEU A 108 -2.80 1.19 -21.49
CA LEU A 108 -3.33 2.57 -21.40
C LEU A 108 -2.23 3.63 -21.30
N GLY A 109 -0.95 3.23 -21.34
CA GLY A 109 0.20 4.13 -21.27
C GLY A 109 0.51 4.63 -19.85
N TYR A 110 0.00 3.98 -18.81
CA TYR A 110 0.54 4.15 -17.45
C TYR A 110 1.80 3.30 -17.28
N PHE A 111 2.77 3.77 -16.50
CA PHE A 111 4.02 3.04 -16.23
C PHE A 111 4.82 2.64 -17.49
N LYS A 112 4.59 3.31 -18.63
CA LYS A 112 5.38 3.10 -19.85
C LYS A 112 6.77 3.70 -19.61
N LYS A 113 7.83 2.92 -19.85
CA LYS A 113 9.21 3.39 -19.75
C LYS A 113 9.35 4.55 -20.74
N ARG A 114 9.67 5.76 -20.27
CA ARG A 114 9.99 6.88 -21.18
C ARG A 114 11.26 6.46 -21.92
N GLN A 115 11.16 6.25 -23.23
CA GLN A 115 12.32 6.12 -24.10
C GLN A 115 12.81 7.55 -24.29
N TYR A 116 13.83 7.92 -23.52
CA TYR A 116 14.69 9.06 -23.81
C TYR A 116 15.85 8.56 -24.67
#